data_AF-A0A3B8PGZ5-F1
#
_entry.id   AF-A0A3B8PGZ5-F1
#
_cell.length_a   1.000
_cell.length_b   1.000
_cell.length_c   1.000
_cell.angle_alpha   90.00
_cell.angle_beta   90.00
_cell.angle_gamma   90.00
#
_symmetry.space_group_name_H-M   'P 1'
#
loop_
_entity.id
_entity.type
_entity.pdbx_description
1 polymer ?
#
loop_
_entity_poly.entity_id
_entity_poly.type
_entity_poly.pdbx_seq_one_letter_code
_entity_poly.pdbx_strand_id
1 'polypeptide(L)'
;MLLRSQQQSIWLHLEGNRWRSDNKSFPLRHAKPSSPMPDKPLVNHRGLRLRDIDNDGIDEIIIADGQHNAIYRTSEGGRRWSKLPFTLPAGTALTDAAGIDRGLRFIDLNDDGQLDVVSSNEDFCGVWLFDSLKTGWATRVMYASPRRRDQDQAFPPIALANG
;
A
#
# COMPACT_ATOMS: atom_id res chain seq x y z
N MET A 1 -15.07 0.24 5.61
CA MET A 1 -14.80 -0.84 4.62
C MET A 1 -15.83 -0.82 3.50
N LEU A 2 -15.38 -0.88 2.24
CA LEU A 2 -16.23 -0.91 1.03
C LEU A 2 -16.09 -2.28 0.33
N LEU A 3 -17.22 -2.89 -0.04
CA LEU A 3 -17.26 -4.19 -0.71
C LEU A 3 -18.18 -4.12 -1.93
N ARG A 4 -17.76 -4.68 -3.06
CA ARG A 4 -18.64 -4.91 -4.22
C ARG A 4 -19.29 -6.28 -4.10
N SER A 5 -20.62 -6.35 -4.21
CA SER A 5 -21.30 -7.65 -4.31
C SER A 5 -20.93 -8.35 -5.63
N GLN A 6 -20.66 -9.65 -5.58
CA GLN A 6 -20.37 -10.45 -6.78
C GLN A 6 -21.63 -10.94 -7.51
N GLN A 7 -22.77 -10.97 -6.80
CA GLN A 7 -24.05 -11.44 -7.35
C GLN A 7 -24.96 -10.30 -7.80
N GLN A 8 -24.74 -9.10 -7.26
CA GLN A 8 -25.54 -7.92 -7.56
C GLN A 8 -24.59 -6.77 -7.87
N SER A 9 -24.94 -5.96 -8.85
CA SER A 9 -24.28 -4.68 -9.07
C SER A 9 -24.68 -3.73 -7.95
N ILE A 10 -24.13 -3.89 -6.74
CA ILE A 10 -24.27 -2.96 -5.63
C ILE A 10 -22.94 -2.84 -4.90
N TRP A 11 -22.66 -1.64 -4.44
CA TRP A 11 -21.57 -1.38 -3.49
C TRP A 11 -22.15 -1.36 -2.09
N LEU A 12 -21.44 -1.98 -1.16
CA LEU A 12 -21.80 -2.03 0.25
C LEU A 12 -20.76 -1.26 1.05
N HIS A 13 -21.22 -0.38 1.93
CA HIS A 13 -20.42 0.33 2.90
C HIS A 13 -20.71 -0.23 4.29
N LEU A 14 -19.66 -0.56 5.05
CA LEU A 14 -19.80 -0.98 6.44
C LEU A 14 -19.87 0.25 7.33
N GLU A 15 -21.05 0.52 7.89
CA GLU A 15 -21.29 1.58 8.88
C GLU A 15 -21.50 0.97 10.26
N GLY A 16 -20.51 1.13 11.15
CA GLY A 16 -20.46 0.42 12.42
C GLY A 16 -20.39 -1.08 12.17
N ASN A 17 -21.42 -1.82 12.58
CA ASN A 17 -21.52 -3.28 12.40
C ASN A 17 -22.58 -3.70 11.37
N ARG A 18 -22.97 -2.79 10.46
CA ARG A 18 -24.01 -3.05 9.45
C ARG A 18 -23.57 -2.66 8.05
N TRP A 19 -23.75 -3.57 7.10
CA TRP A 19 -23.58 -3.29 5.69
C TRP A 19 -24.78 -2.53 5.14
N ARG A 20 -24.52 -1.41 4.44
CA ARG A 20 -25.54 -0.61 3.75
C ARG A 20 -25.18 -0.45 2.28
N SER A 21 -26.18 -0.46 1.41
CA SER A 21 -25.99 -0.16 0.00
C SER A 21 -25.54 1.29 -0.19
N ASP A 22 -24.43 1.48 -0.89
CA ASP A 22 -23.87 2.79 -1.22
C ASP A 22 -24.02 3.10 -2.70
N ASN A 23 -25.22 3.57 -3.06
CA ASN A 23 -25.54 3.99 -4.42
C ASN A 23 -25.15 5.45 -4.71
N LYS A 24 -24.60 6.17 -3.71
CA LYS A 24 -24.21 7.58 -3.84
C LYS A 24 -22.75 7.74 -4.22
N SER A 25 -21.87 6.98 -3.58
CA SER A 25 -20.42 7.04 -3.87
C SER A 25 -20.08 6.35 -5.18
N PHE A 26 -20.85 5.32 -5.54
CA PHE A 26 -20.69 4.56 -6.79
C PHE A 26 -22.07 4.38 -7.44
N PRO A 27 -22.60 5.41 -8.12
CA PRO A 27 -23.87 5.28 -8.82
C PRO A 27 -23.77 4.15 -9.84
N LEU A 28 -24.80 3.30 -9.84
CA LEU A 28 -24.91 2.21 -10.79
C LEU A 28 -24.93 2.75 -12.22
N ARG A 29 -23.78 2.70 -12.90
CA ARG A 29 -23.77 2.91 -14.34
C ARG A 29 -24.35 1.63 -14.95
N HIS A 30 -25.54 1.72 -15.54
CA HIS A 30 -26.07 0.71 -16.47
C HIS A 30 -25.26 0.66 -17.77
N ALA A 31 -23.95 0.92 -17.72
CA ALA A 31 -23.06 0.69 -18.83
C ALA A 31 -22.72 -0.80 -18.82
N LYS A 32 -23.01 -1.49 -19.93
CA LYS A 32 -22.36 -2.78 -20.19
C LYS A 32 -20.85 -2.55 -20.02
N PRO A 33 -20.14 -3.38 -19.24
CA PRO A 33 -18.69 -3.25 -19.12
C PRO A 33 -18.09 -3.29 -20.52
N SER A 34 -17.57 -2.15 -20.98
CA SER A 34 -16.85 -2.06 -22.24
C SER A 34 -15.48 -2.67 -21.99
N SER A 35 -15.30 -3.90 -22.46
CA SER A 35 -14.18 -4.83 -22.25
C SER A 35 -14.47 -5.91 -21.20
N PRO A 36 -14.08 -7.17 -21.46
CA PRO A 36 -14.17 -8.21 -20.43
C PRO A 36 -13.38 -7.75 -19.20
N MET A 37 -13.99 -7.92 -18.02
CA MET A 37 -13.23 -7.81 -16.78
C MET A 37 -12.06 -8.79 -16.89
N PRO A 38 -10.84 -8.43 -16.47
CA PRO A 38 -9.73 -9.37 -16.50
C PRO A 38 -10.10 -10.57 -15.61
N ASP A 39 -10.41 -11.71 -16.23
CA ASP A 39 -10.72 -12.98 -15.55
C ASP A 39 -9.53 -13.55 -14.77
N LYS A 40 -8.34 -12.98 -15.02
CA LYS A 40 -7.14 -13.20 -14.23
C LYS A 40 -7.01 -12.04 -13.23
N PRO A 41 -6.97 -12.32 -11.91
CA PRO A 41 -6.53 -11.33 -10.93
C PRO A 41 -5.24 -10.68 -11.44
N LEU A 42 -5.08 -9.37 -11.22
CA LEU A 42 -3.81 -8.71 -11.52
C LEU A 42 -2.73 -9.48 -10.75
N VAL A 43 -1.88 -10.22 -11.47
CA VAL A 43 -0.69 -10.83 -10.88
C VAL A 43 -0.01 -9.68 -10.12
N ASN A 44 0.29 -9.88 -8.82
CA ASN A 44 0.98 -8.97 -7.88
C ASN A 44 0.35 -7.60 -7.53
N HIS A 45 -0.85 -7.27 -7.99
CA HIS A 45 -1.55 -5.98 -7.73
C HIS A 45 -0.75 -4.72 -8.10
N ARG A 46 0.38 -4.82 -8.83
CA ARG A 46 1.24 -3.69 -9.26
C ARG A 46 1.49 -2.70 -8.13
N GLY A 47 2.07 -3.17 -7.03
CA GLY A 47 2.43 -2.30 -5.91
C GLY A 47 1.26 -1.60 -5.19
N LEU A 48 0.00 -2.00 -5.42
CA LEU A 48 -1.15 -1.47 -4.68
C LEU A 48 -1.33 -2.20 -3.35
N ARG A 49 -1.53 -1.45 -2.25
CA ARG A 49 -1.90 -1.97 -0.92
C ARG A 49 -2.96 -1.08 -0.27
N LEU A 50 -3.73 -1.70 0.62
CA LEU A 50 -4.64 -1.03 1.55
C LEU A 50 -4.07 -1.19 2.96
N ARG A 51 -3.90 -0.07 3.68
CA ARG A 51 -3.45 -0.03 5.07
C ARG A 51 -3.99 1.21 5.76
N ASP A 52 -4.56 1.04 6.94
CA ASP A 52 -4.85 2.09 7.90
C ASP A 52 -3.51 2.66 8.43
N ILE A 53 -3.06 3.78 7.86
CA ILE A 53 -1.75 4.39 8.18
C ILE A 53 -1.88 5.31 9.40
N ASP A 54 -3.05 5.93 9.60
CA ASP A 54 -3.27 6.90 10.68
C ASP A 54 -4.14 6.38 11.82
N ASN A 55 -4.46 5.08 11.81
CA ASN A 55 -5.24 4.37 12.81
C ASN A 55 -6.64 4.96 13.01
N ASP A 56 -7.25 5.50 11.95
CA ASP A 56 -8.62 6.02 11.99
C ASP A 56 -9.70 4.95 11.72
N GLY A 57 -9.28 3.71 11.44
CA GLY A 57 -10.13 2.57 11.12
C GLY A 57 -10.49 2.47 9.63
N ILE A 58 -9.90 3.30 8.77
CA ILE A 58 -10.12 3.33 7.33
C ILE A 58 -8.78 3.21 6.60
N ASP A 59 -8.66 2.19 5.75
CA ASP A 59 -7.44 2.01 4.98
C ASP A 59 -7.18 3.15 3.96
N GLU A 60 -5.96 3.66 3.96
CA GLU A 60 -5.37 4.41 2.84
C GLU A 60 -5.05 3.47 1.66
N ILE A 61 -5.01 4.07 0.46
CA ILE A 61 -4.46 3.42 -0.73
C ILE A 61 -2.99 3.79 -0.87
N ILE A 62 -2.13 2.79 -0.95
CA ILE A 62 -0.70 2.93 -1.26
C ILE A 62 -0.46 2.38 -2.66
N ILE A 63 0.25 3.14 -3.49
CA ILE A 63 0.74 2.71 -4.81
C ILE A 63 2.26 2.87 -4.81
N ALA A 64 2.99 1.76 -4.94
CA ALA A 64 4.43 1.73 -5.03
C ALA A 64 4.92 0.61 -5.96
N ASP A 65 4.79 0.83 -7.27
CA ASP A 65 4.97 -0.17 -8.34
C ASP A 65 6.30 -0.02 -9.10
N GLY A 66 7.26 0.69 -8.52
CA GLY A 66 8.55 1.01 -9.14
C GLY A 66 8.48 2.10 -10.21
N GLN A 67 7.29 2.54 -10.63
CA GLN A 67 7.10 3.70 -11.52
C GLN A 67 6.39 4.86 -10.81
N HIS A 68 5.46 4.53 -9.91
CA HIS A 68 4.65 5.44 -9.13
C HIS A 68 4.93 5.22 -7.65
N ASN A 69 4.89 6.30 -6.88
CA ASN A 69 4.92 6.27 -5.42
C ASN A 69 3.94 7.34 -4.91
N ALA A 70 2.79 6.90 -4.40
CA ALA A 70 1.73 7.79 -3.96
C ALA A 70 0.86 7.11 -2.91
N ILE A 71 0.35 7.92 -1.99
CA ILE A 71 -0.57 7.51 -0.94
C ILE A 71 -1.79 8.40 -1.00
N TYR A 72 -2.96 7.79 -0.90
CA TYR A 72 -4.25 8.46 -0.95
C TYR A 72 -5.06 8.11 0.28
N ARG A 73 -5.62 9.14 0.90
CA ARG A 73 -6.58 9.01 1.99
C ARG A 73 -7.98 9.31 1.48
N THR A 74 -8.96 8.63 2.05
CA THR A 74 -10.36 8.91 1.77
C THR A 74 -10.98 9.85 2.78
N SER A 75 -12.04 10.54 2.37
CA SER A 75 -12.81 11.49 3.16
C SER A 75 -14.28 11.38 2.78
N GLU A 76 -15.15 12.04 3.55
CA GLU A 76 -16.60 12.04 3.31
C GLU A 76 -17.21 10.61 3.29
N GLY A 77 -16.68 9.72 4.15
CA GLY A 77 -17.13 8.33 4.25
C GLY A 77 -16.81 7.48 3.03
N GLY A 78 -15.61 7.63 2.45
CA GLY A 78 -15.19 6.84 1.28
C GLY A 78 -15.42 7.52 -0.07
N ARG A 79 -16.00 8.73 -0.09
CA ARG A 79 -16.48 9.40 -1.33
C ARG A 79 -15.44 10.22 -2.05
N ARG A 80 -14.44 10.72 -1.34
CA ARG A 80 -13.42 11.59 -1.92
C ARG A 80 -12.04 11.14 -1.51
N TRP A 81 -11.22 10.81 -2.50
CA TRP A 81 -9.82 10.46 -2.34
C TRP A 81 -8.93 11.68 -2.59
N SER A 82 -7.99 11.93 -1.68
CA SER A 82 -6.99 12.99 -1.80
C SER A 82 -5.59 12.42 -1.61
N LYS A 83 -4.65 12.86 -2.44
CA LYS A 83 -3.24 12.48 -2.31
C LYS A 83 -2.66 13.10 -1.03
N LEU A 84 -1.97 12.30 -0.23
CA LEU A 84 -1.24 12.77 0.96
C LEU A 84 0.06 13.48 0.56
N PRO A 85 0.61 14.37 1.41
CA PRO A 85 1.80 15.15 1.09
C PRO A 85 3.11 14.35 1.18
N PHE A 86 3.05 13.06 1.54
CA PHE A 86 4.18 12.16 1.67
C PHE A 86 3.97 10.87 0.87
N THR A 87 5.05 10.12 0.71
CA THR A 87 5.10 8.84 -0.02
C THR A 87 5.88 7.82 0.81
N LEU A 88 6.04 6.60 0.29
CA LEU A 88 7.05 5.69 0.86
C LEU A 88 8.45 6.31 0.72
N PRO A 89 9.41 5.92 1.58
CA PRO A 89 10.79 6.39 1.50
C PRO A 89 11.40 6.23 0.09
N ALA A 90 12.20 7.21 -0.33
CA ALA A 90 12.81 7.21 -1.66
C ALA A 90 13.67 5.96 -1.89
N GLY A 91 13.57 5.37 -3.08
CA GLY A 91 14.28 4.14 -3.45
C GLY A 91 13.63 2.86 -2.95
N THR A 92 12.51 2.94 -2.23
CA THR A 92 11.70 1.78 -1.85
C THR A 92 10.49 1.61 -2.76
N ALA A 93 10.01 0.37 -2.90
CA ALA A 93 8.78 0.04 -3.61
C ALA A 93 8.20 -1.27 -3.05
N LEU A 94 6.90 -1.50 -3.27
CA LEU A 94 6.27 -2.78 -2.96
C LEU A 94 6.59 -3.81 -4.04
N THR A 95 6.57 -3.37 -5.30
CA THR A 95 6.99 -4.16 -6.45
C THR A 95 7.76 -3.31 -7.44
N ASP A 96 8.42 -3.90 -8.43
CA ASP A 96 8.83 -3.17 -9.64
C ASP A 96 7.72 -3.11 -10.70
N ALA A 97 8.07 -2.56 -11.87
CA ALA A 97 7.17 -2.38 -13.00
C ALA A 97 6.72 -3.71 -13.64
N ALA A 98 7.50 -4.79 -13.49
CA ALA A 98 7.08 -6.14 -13.84
C ALA A 98 6.22 -6.77 -12.73
N GLY A 99 6.20 -6.14 -11.56
CA GLY A 99 5.43 -6.50 -10.40
C GLY A 99 6.12 -7.57 -9.53
N ILE A 100 7.44 -7.70 -9.66
CA ILE A 100 8.26 -8.52 -8.76
C ILE A 100 8.36 -7.81 -7.40
N ASP A 101 8.19 -8.54 -6.30
CA ASP A 101 8.29 -8.02 -4.92
C ASP A 101 9.67 -7.39 -4.69
N ARG A 102 9.69 -6.18 -4.11
CA ARG A 102 10.91 -5.42 -3.82
C ARG A 102 11.34 -5.45 -2.35
N GLY A 103 10.75 -6.35 -1.58
CA GLY A 103 11.14 -6.66 -0.20
C GLY A 103 10.68 -5.62 0.81
N LEU A 104 9.67 -4.79 0.48
CA LEU A 104 9.09 -3.82 1.42
C LEU A 104 7.97 -4.46 2.25
N ARG A 105 7.99 -4.21 3.57
CA ARG A 105 7.00 -4.67 4.54
C ARG A 105 6.60 -3.50 5.46
N PHE A 106 5.36 -3.57 5.95
CA PHE A 106 4.83 -2.68 6.99
C PHE A 106 4.74 -3.45 8.30
N ILE A 107 5.35 -2.92 9.36
CA ILE A 107 5.41 -3.55 10.68
C ILE A 107 5.62 -2.46 11.74
N ASP A 108 4.90 -2.52 12.85
CA ASP A 108 5.17 -1.69 14.02
C ASP A 108 6.41 -2.24 14.75
N LEU A 109 7.53 -1.52 14.69
CA LEU A 109 8.81 -1.97 15.26
C LEU A 109 9.10 -1.40 16.64
N ASN A 110 8.51 -0.25 16.96
CA ASN A 110 8.75 0.48 18.20
C ASN A 110 7.56 0.39 19.18
N ASP A 111 6.53 -0.40 18.85
CA ASP A 111 5.32 -0.64 19.66
C ASP A 111 4.56 0.66 19.95
N ASP A 112 4.56 1.59 18.98
CA ASP A 112 3.83 2.87 19.08
C ASP A 112 2.43 2.82 18.46
N GLY A 113 2.06 1.67 17.89
CA GLY A 113 0.79 1.42 17.22
C GLY A 113 0.78 1.85 15.75
N GLN A 114 1.83 2.48 15.23
CA GLN A 114 1.91 2.93 13.84
C GLN A 114 2.76 1.97 13.02
N LEU A 115 2.39 1.78 11.74
CA LEU A 115 3.12 0.88 10.86
C LEU A 115 4.39 1.54 10.33
N ASP A 116 5.56 1.01 10.68
CA ASP A 116 6.85 1.40 10.12
C ASP A 116 7.16 0.70 8.80
N VAL A 117 8.13 1.21 8.05
CA VAL A 117 8.60 0.62 6.79
C VAL A 117 9.93 -0.09 7.00
N VAL A 118 9.96 -1.36 6.61
CA VAL A 118 11.18 -2.15 6.44
C VAL A 118 11.32 -2.51 4.97
N SER A 119 12.50 -2.33 4.40
CA SER A 119 12.81 -2.78 3.04
C SER A 119 14.15 -3.47 3.02
N SER A 120 14.23 -4.67 2.45
CA SER A 120 15.49 -5.39 2.25
C SER A 120 15.46 -6.20 0.96
N ASN A 121 16.41 -5.94 0.07
CA ASN A 121 16.62 -6.62 -1.20
C ASN A 121 18.13 -6.73 -1.51
N GLU A 122 18.47 -7.21 -2.70
CA GLU A 122 19.87 -7.38 -3.14
C GLU A 122 20.68 -6.08 -3.18
N ASP A 123 20.03 -4.92 -3.28
CA ASP A 123 20.68 -3.62 -3.42
C ASP A 123 20.90 -2.93 -2.07
N PHE A 124 19.92 -3.02 -1.16
CA PHE A 124 19.97 -2.36 0.15
C PHE A 124 19.03 -3.00 1.18
N CYS A 125 19.28 -2.68 2.46
CA CYS A 125 18.34 -2.82 3.54
C CYS A 125 18.15 -1.48 4.28
N GLY A 126 16.94 -1.22 4.78
CA GLY A 126 16.63 0.01 5.50
C GLY A 126 15.34 -0.07 6.32
N VAL A 127 15.28 0.78 7.34
CA VAL A 127 14.16 0.90 8.28
C VAL A 127 13.82 2.37 8.46
N TRP A 128 12.53 2.70 8.35
CA TRP A 128 12.00 4.04 8.55
C TRP A 128 10.77 4.01 9.46
N LEU A 129 10.80 4.80 10.52
CA LEU A 129 9.65 4.94 11.41
C LEU A 129 8.65 5.94 10.85
N PHE A 130 7.37 5.65 11.04
CA PHE A 130 6.32 6.60 10.73
C PHE A 130 6.36 7.77 11.73
N ASP A 131 6.26 9.00 11.23
CA ASP A 131 6.30 10.22 12.06
C ASP A 131 4.92 10.87 12.16
N SER A 132 4.31 11.23 11.03
CA SER A 132 2.97 11.81 11.00
C SER A 132 2.37 11.84 9.59
N LEU A 133 1.08 12.15 9.47
CA LEU A 133 0.44 12.41 8.17
C LEU A 133 0.98 13.65 7.42
N LYS A 134 1.84 14.45 8.05
CA LYS A 134 2.49 15.59 7.40
C LYS A 134 3.79 15.19 6.70
N THR A 135 4.49 14.22 7.26
CA THR A 135 5.89 13.88 6.93
C THR A 135 6.08 12.43 6.48
N GLY A 136 5.16 11.53 6.83
CA GLY A 136 5.22 10.11 6.54
C GLY A 136 6.33 9.40 7.32
N TRP A 137 6.98 8.43 6.68
CA TRP A 137 8.14 7.71 7.23
C TRP A 137 9.43 8.54 7.15
N ALA A 138 9.52 9.60 7.96
CA ALA A 138 10.61 10.57 7.91
C ALA A 138 11.86 10.13 8.72
N THR A 139 11.68 9.31 9.76
CA THR A 139 12.78 8.93 10.65
C THR A 139 13.47 7.67 10.14
N ARG A 140 14.63 7.82 9.51
CA ARG A 140 15.44 6.66 9.06
C ARG A 140 16.31 6.14 10.20
N VAL A 141 16.00 4.94 10.68
CA VAL A 141 16.73 4.27 11.77
C VAL A 141 17.94 3.50 11.25
N MET A 142 17.80 2.90 10.06
CA MET A 142 18.85 2.09 9.45
C MET A 142 18.87 2.26 7.94
N TYR A 143 20.08 2.23 7.37
CA TYR A 143 20.30 2.04 5.95
C TYR A 143 21.66 1.39 5.71
N ALA A 144 21.70 0.27 4.99
CA ALA A 144 22.94 -0.34 4.53
C ALA A 144 22.78 -0.87 3.11
N SER A 145 23.87 -0.85 2.34
CA SER A 145 23.91 -1.47 1.02
C SER A 145 24.83 -2.69 1.09
N PRO A 146 24.33 -3.93 0.88
CA PRO A 146 25.14 -5.15 0.89
C PRO A 146 26.35 -5.07 -0.05
N ARG A 147 26.25 -4.31 -1.15
CA ARG A 147 27.37 -4.06 -2.07
C ARG A 147 28.57 -3.29 -1.45
N ARG A 148 28.47 -2.79 -0.21
CA ARG A 148 29.52 -1.99 0.45
C ARG A 148 30.13 -2.64 1.71
N ARG A 149 29.70 -3.82 2.15
CA ARG A 149 30.28 -4.53 3.31
C ARG A 149 30.51 -6.02 3.03
N ASP A 150 31.46 -6.59 3.77
CA ASP A 150 31.62 -8.04 3.92
C ASP A 150 30.28 -8.68 4.33
N GLN A 151 29.95 -9.84 3.76
CA GLN A 151 28.60 -10.43 3.79
C GLN A 151 28.08 -10.75 5.20
N ASP A 152 28.95 -10.77 6.21
CA ASP A 152 28.67 -11.24 7.57
C ASP A 152 27.86 -10.25 8.45
N GLN A 153 27.58 -9.03 7.99
CA GLN A 153 26.79 -8.03 8.74
C GLN A 153 25.57 -7.47 7.99
N ALA A 154 25.20 -8.05 6.86
CA ALA A 154 24.02 -7.59 6.11
C ALA A 154 22.74 -8.25 6.64
N PHE A 155 21.67 -7.46 6.83
CA PHE A 155 20.33 -8.05 6.96
C PHE A 155 20.02 -8.84 5.68
N PRO A 156 19.53 -10.08 5.79
CA PRO A 156 19.22 -10.87 4.61
C PRO A 156 18.14 -10.16 3.77
N PRO A 157 18.18 -10.33 2.44
CA PRO A 157 17.12 -9.81 1.57
C PRO A 157 15.78 -10.47 1.92
N ILE A 158 14.72 -9.67 1.95
CA ILE A 158 13.33 -10.16 2.12
C ILE A 158 12.82 -10.72 0.78
N ALA A 159 13.26 -10.12 -0.33
CA ALA A 159 12.98 -10.57 -1.69
C ALA A 159 14.26 -10.46 -2.54
N LEU A 160 14.37 -11.33 -3.55
CA LEU A 160 15.45 -11.33 -4.53
C LEU A 160 14.91 -10.90 -5.89
N ALA A 161 15.75 -10.26 -6.72
CA ALA A 161 15.43 -9.82 -8.08
C ALA A 161 14.81 -10.89 -9.00
N ASN A 162 15.01 -12.18 -8.73
CA ASN A 162 14.57 -13.29 -9.58
C ASN A 162 13.20 -13.88 -9.20
N GLY A 163 12.55 -13.39 -8.13
CA GLY A 163 11.27 -13.93 -7.65
C GLY A 163 11.41 -15.18 -6.80
#